data_AF-A0A0C9VZF6-F1
#
_entry.id   AF-A0A0C9VZF6-F1
#
_cell.length_a   1.000
_cell.length_b   1.000
_cell.length_c   1.000
_cell.angle_alpha   90.00
_cell.angle_beta   90.00
_cell.angle_gamma   90.00
#
_symmetry.space_group_name_H-M   'P 1'
#
loop_
_entity.id
_entity.type
_entity.pdbx_description
1 polymer ?
#
loop_
_entity_poly.entity_id
_entity_poly.type
_entity_poly.pdbx_seq_one_letter_code
_entity_poly.pdbx_strand_id
1 'polypeptide(L)' 'MPLAKGKKYIVLARDNLSQYVEGQALQSATAKAVTNFVLEDIIYRYGYISQITLVNPLLGPIRCIIF' A
#
# COMPACT_ATOMS: atom_id res chain seq x y z
N MET A 1 -10.15 1.72 20.57
CA MET A 1 -10.16 1.33 19.14
C MET A 1 -10.14 2.60 18.30
N PRO A 2 -9.15 2.81 17.40
CA PRO A 2 -9.08 4.05 16.64
C PRO A 2 -10.32 4.15 15.75
N LEU A 3 -11.04 5.27 15.82
CA LEU A 3 -12.18 5.50 14.95
C LEU A 3 -11.68 5.54 13.51
N ALA A 4 -12.26 4.72 12.64
CA ALA A 4 -11.88 4.61 11.24
C ALA A 4 -12.01 5.95 10.47
N LYS A 5 -12.63 7.00 11.05
CA LYS A 5 -12.79 8.35 10.45
C LYS A 5 -13.21 8.31 8.97
N GLY A 6 -14.08 7.36 8.59
CA GLY A 6 -14.55 7.18 7.22
C GLY A 6 -13.60 6.45 6.27
N LYS A 7 -12.45 5.96 6.73
CA LYS A 7 -11.48 5.17 5.97
C LYS A 7 -11.74 3.67 6.13
N LYS A 8 -12.17 3.02 5.05
CA LYS A 8 -12.62 1.62 5.04
C LYS A 8 -11.53 0.62 4.63
N TYR A 9 -10.48 1.10 3.98
CA TYR A 9 -9.43 0.26 3.44
C TYR A 9 -8.08 0.64 4.04
N ILE A 10 -7.17 -0.31 4.06
CA ILE A 10 -5.77 -0.06 4.38
C ILE A 10 -4.97 -0.61 3.20
N VAL A 11 -4.09 0.22 2.65
CA VAL A 11 -3.05 -0.24 1.74
C VAL A 11 -1.80 -0.47 2.57
N LEU A 12 -1.17 -1.62 2.38
CA LEU A 12 0.09 -1.96 3.03
C LEU A 12 1.08 -2.34 1.95
N ALA A 13 2.29 -1.82 2.07
CA ALA A 13 3.45 -2.19 1.30
C ALA A 13 4.51 -2.74 2.25
N ARG A 14 5.06 -3.89 1.92
CA ARG A 14 6.13 -4.51 2.69
C ARG A 14 7.34 -4.70 1.80
N ASP A 15 8.47 -4.14 2.22
CA ASP A 15 9.77 -4.48 1.65
C ASP A 15 10.17 -5.89 2.07
N ASN A 16 10.50 -6.75 1.11
CA ASN A 16 10.83 -8.14 1.39
C ASN A 16 12.26 -8.32 1.91
N LEU A 17 13.18 -7.38 1.69
CA LEU A 17 14.54 -7.50 2.20
C LEU A 17 14.63 -7.11 3.68
N SER A 18 14.26 -5.88 4.01
CA SER A 18 14.29 -5.36 5.38
C SER A 18 13.08 -5.79 6.20
N GLN A 19 12.06 -6.34 5.54
CA GLN A 19 10.81 -6.74 6.20
C GLN A 19 10.00 -5.54 6.73
N TYR A 20 10.42 -4.32 6.39
CA TYR A 20 9.79 -3.07 6.81
C TYR A 20 8.45 -2.87 6.10
N VAL A 21 7.46 -2.33 6.82
CA VAL A 21 6.09 -2.18 6.35
C VAL A 21 5.68 -0.71 6.40
N GLU A 22 5.24 -0.19 5.27
CA GLU A 22 4.54 1.09 5.15
C GLU A 22 3.05 0.85 4.92
N GLY A 23 2.23 1.74 5.44
CA GLY A 23 0.79 1.55 5.41
C GLY A 23 -0.01 2.84 5.51
N GLN A 24 -1.05 2.94 4.69
CA GLN A 24 -1.93 4.09 4.67
C GLN A 24 -3.40 3.65 4.72
N ALA A 25 -4.19 4.30 5.56
CA ALA A 25 -5.63 4.13 5.53
C ALA A 25 -6.21 4.90 4.32
N LEU A 26 -7.07 4.23 3.55
CA LEU A 26 -7.75 4.75 2.37
C LEU A 26 -9.27 4.79 2.58
N GLN A 27 -9.91 5.81 2.02
CA GLN A 27 -11.37 5.91 1.99
C GLN A 27 -11.99 4.97 0.94
N SER A 28 -11.33 4.83 -0.21
CA SER A 28 -11.78 4.03 -1.34
C SER A 28 -10.63 3.22 -1.94
N ALA A 29 -10.92 2.00 -2.38
CA ALA A 29 -9.98 1.07 -3.02
C ALA A 29 -9.84 1.35 -4.54
N THR A 30 -9.47 2.58 -4.92
CA THR A 30 -9.30 2.97 -6.32
C THR A 30 -7.85 2.85 -6.76
N ALA A 31 -7.61 2.59 -8.05
CA ALA A 31 -6.26 2.56 -8.62
C ALA A 31 -5.50 3.86 -8.32
N LYS A 32 -6.16 5.02 -8.48
CA LYS A 32 -5.57 6.33 -8.16
C LYS A 32 -5.10 6.45 -6.71
N ALA A 33 -5.88 5.96 -5.75
CA ALA A 33 -5.50 6.01 -4.34
C ALA A 33 -4.26 5.14 -4.06
N VAL A 34 -4.17 3.96 -4.68
CA VAL A 34 -3.01 3.08 -4.56
C VAL A 34 -1.79 3.66 -5.27
N THR A 35 -1.94 4.23 -6.47
CA THR A 35 -0.84 4.87 -7.20
C THR A 35 -0.27 6.06 -6.43
N ASN A 36 -1.12 6.90 -5.82
CA ASN A 36 -0.66 8.01 -4.99
C ASN A 36 0.18 7.52 -3.81
N PHE A 37 -0.29 6.48 -3.10
CA PHE A 37 0.48 5.86 -2.02
C PHE A 37 1.85 5.34 -2.50
N VAL A 38 1.89 4.62 -3.63
CA VAL A 38 3.15 4.08 -4.18
C VAL A 38 4.12 5.21 -4.55
N LEU A 39 3.64 6.29 -5.16
CA LEU A 39 4.49 7.42 -5.55
C LEU A 39 4.99 8.21 -4.33
N GLU A 40 4.08 8.65 -3.48
CA GLU A 40 4.38 9.58 -2.38
C GLU A 40 5.06 8.89 -1.21
N ASP A 41 4.51 7.79 -0.73
CA ASP A 41 4.99 7.13 0.48
C ASP A 41 6.15 6.17 0.20
N ILE A 42 6.34 5.76 -1.06
CA ILE A 42 7.34 4.74 -1.41
C ILE A 42 8.41 5.26 -2.38
N ILE A 43 8.05 5.63 -3.60
CA ILE A 43 9.04 6.02 -4.62
C ILE A 43 9.76 7.31 -4.24
N TYR A 44 9.04 8.35 -3.81
CA TYR A 44 9.68 9.61 -3.40
C TYR A 44 10.50 9.49 -2.11
N ARG A 45 10.20 8.50 -1.26
CA ARG A 45 10.87 8.31 0.03
C ARG A 45 12.06 7.37 -0.04
N TYR A 46 11.92 6.23 -0.72
CA TYR A 46 12.92 5.17 -0.81
C TYR A 46 13.64 5.13 -2.17
N GLY A 47 13.15 5.88 -3.15
CA GLY A 47 13.74 5.96 -4.48
C GLY A 47 13.24 4.87 -5.42
N TYR A 48 14.16 4.31 -6.20
CA TYR A 48 13.83 3.37 -7.25
C TYR A 48 13.54 1.97 -6.70
N ILE A 49 12.43 1.38 -7.16
CA ILE A 49 12.00 0.03 -6.82
C ILE A 49 12.03 -0.80 -8.10
N SER A 50 12.72 -1.93 -8.10
CA SER A 50 12.85 -2.78 -9.28
C SER A 50 11.56 -3.52 -9.64
N GLN A 51 10.79 -3.96 -8.64
CA GLN A 51 9.57 -4.74 -8.86
C GLN A 51 8.55 -4.54 -7.74
N ILE A 52 7.29 -4.38 -8.14
CA ILE A 52 6.15 -4.37 -7.21
C ILE A 52 5.24 -5.53 -7.58
N THR A 53 4.89 -6.36 -6.59
CA THR A 53 4.01 -7.50 -6.80
C THR A 53 2.73 -7.32 -6.01
N LEU A 54 1.62 -7.30 -6.73
CA LEU A 54 0.29 -7.20 -6.15
C LEU A 54 -0.35 -8.59 -6.12
N VAL A 55 -0.84 -9.00 -4.96
CA VAL A 55 -1.69 -10.19 -4.87
C VAL A 55 -3.12 -9.77 -5.21
N ASN A 56 -3.71 -10.45 -6.18
CA ASN A 56 -5.01 -10.12 -6.78
C ASN A 56 -6.10 -9.83 -5.71
N PRO A 57 -6.80 -8.67 -5.79
CA PRO A 57 -7.77 -8.24 -4.77
C PRO A 57 -9.08 -9.04 -4.69
N LEU A 58 -9.28 -10.07 -5.52
CA LEU A 58 -10.50 -10.92 -5.46
C LEU A 58 -10.63 -11.76 -4.18
N LEU A 59 -9.60 -11.81 -3.32
CA LEU A 59 -9.57 -12.62 -2.09
C LEU A 59 -9.58 -11.80 -0.77
N GLY A 60 -9.74 -10.47 -0.81
CA GLY A 60 -9.83 -9.63 0.40
C GLY A 60 -9.28 -8.21 0.22
N PRO A 61 -9.40 -7.33 1.23
CA PRO A 61 -9.01 -5.93 1.10
C PRO A 61 -7.46 -5.79 1.03
N ILE A 62 -6.95 -5.72 -0.20
CA ILE A 62 -5.66 -5.19 -0.68
C ILE A 62 -4.39 -5.63 0.10
N ARG A 63 -3.55 -6.45 -0.56
CA ARG A 63 -2.17 -6.76 -0.13
C ARG A 63 -1.18 -6.30 -1.21
N CYS A 64 -0.28 -5.37 -0.89
CA CYS A 64 0.84 -4.98 -1.76
C CYS A 64 2.15 -5.54 -1.18
N ILE A 65 2.88 -6.31 -2.00
CA ILE A 65 4.20 -6.87 -1.68
C ILE A 65 5.23 -6.11 -2.52
N ILE A 66 6.24 -5.54 -1.89
CA ILE A 66 7.31 -4.81 -2.56
C ILE A 66 8.59 -5.66 -2.49
N PHE A 67 9.27 -5.79 -3.63
CA PHE A 67 10.54 -6.51 -3.77
C PHE A 67 11.72 -5.54 -3.73
#